data_AF-A0A538DGT7-F1
#
_entry.id   AF-A0A538DGT7-F1
#
_cell.length_a   1.000
_cell.length_b   1.000
_cell.length_c   1.000
_cell.angle_alpha   90.00
_cell.angle_beta   90.00
_cell.angle_gamma   90.00
#
_symmetry.space_group_name_H-M   'P 1'
#
loop_
_entity.id
_entity.type
_entity.pdbx_description
1 polymer ?
#
loop_
_entity_poly.entity_id
_entity_poly.type
_entity_poly.pdbx_seq_one_letter_code
_entity_poly.pdbx_strand_id
1 'polypeptide(L)' 'TTHYMDEADATCDRIALMHRGGIRAVDTPAALKATLGPTATLDAVFRHYTGDTFADQGGEFRSVRSTRRTAGRLG' A
#
# COMPACT_ATOMS: atom_id res chain seq x y z
N THR A 1 10.00 3.09 0.92
CA THR A 1 8.54 3.29 1.04
C THR A 1 8.30 4.62 1.73
N THR A 2 7.72 5.60 1.05
CA THR A 2 7.36 6.91 1.64
C THR A 2 5.88 6.92 1.99
N HIS A 3 5.48 7.68 3.00
CA HIS A 3 4.07 7.94 3.32
C HIS A 3 3.54 9.21 2.63
N TYR A 4 4.43 9.98 1.98
CA TYR A 4 4.05 11.18 1.24
C TYR A 4 3.76 10.82 -0.21
N MET A 5 2.47 10.73 -0.54
CA MET A 5 2.02 10.32 -1.87
C MET A 5 2.44 11.31 -2.98
N ASP A 6 2.57 12.60 -2.67
CA ASP A 6 3.02 13.63 -3.62
C ASP A 6 4.47 13.41 -4.10
N GLU A 7 5.35 13.03 -3.19
CA GLU A 7 6.77 12.73 -3.49
C GLU A 7 6.88 11.49 -4.41
N ALA A 8 6.03 10.49 -4.16
CA ALA A 8 5.95 9.29 -4.99
C ALA A 8 5.38 9.57 -6.38
N ASP A 9 4.45 10.52 -6.52
CA ASP A 9 3.90 10.95 -7.81
C ASP A 9 4.97 11.62 -8.69
N ALA A 10 5.82 12.45 -8.09
CA ALA A 10 6.82 13.23 -8.80
C ALA A 10 8.09 12.45 -9.17
N THR A 11 8.44 11.40 -8.40
CA THR A 11 9.75 10.75 -8.49
C THR A 11 9.69 9.31 -8.99
N CYS A 12 8.52 8.64 -8.93
CA CYS A 12 8.42 7.21 -9.25
C CYS A 12 7.69 6.94 -10.56
N ASP A 13 8.30 6.13 -11.43
CA ASP A 13 7.67 5.65 -12.66
C ASP A 13 6.48 4.71 -12.37
N ARG A 14 6.54 3.97 -11.26
CA ARG A 14 5.52 3.01 -10.81
C ARG A 14 5.38 3.02 -9.29
N ILE A 15 4.14 2.91 -8.82
CA ILE A 15 3.76 2.94 -7.42
C ILE A 15 3.05 1.63 -7.07
N ALA A 16 3.52 0.98 -6.01
CA ALA A 16 2.87 -0.20 -5.44
C ALA A 16 2.07 0.20 -4.18
N LEU A 17 0.76 0.01 -4.22
CA LEU A 17 -0.12 0.21 -3.08
C LEU A 17 -0.13 -1.07 -2.22
N MET A 18 0.39 -0.97 -1.00
CA MET A 18 0.47 -2.09 -0.06
C MET A 18 -0.50 -1.87 1.11
N HIS A 19 -1.28 -2.91 1.45
CA HIS A 19 -2.18 -2.91 2.59
C HIS A 19 -2.24 -4.29 3.26
N ARG A 20 -2.14 -4.33 4.60
CA ARG A 20 -2.13 -5.56 5.42
C ARG A 20 -1.10 -6.61 4.97
N GLY A 21 0.10 -6.16 4.58
CA GLY A 21 1.20 -7.04 4.17
C GLY A 21 1.06 -7.63 2.77
N GLY A 22 0.08 -7.20 1.98
CA GLY A 22 -0.09 -7.59 0.58
C GLY A 22 -0.11 -6.38 -0.35
N ILE A 23 0.35 -6.56 -1.58
CA ILE A 23 0.25 -5.56 -2.64
C ILE A 23 -1.15 -5.64 -3.26
N ARG A 24 -1.88 -4.52 -3.24
CA ARG A 24 -3.23 -4.40 -3.78
C ARG A 24 -3.27 -3.90 -5.21
N ALA A 25 -2.35 -3.02 -5.59
CA ALA A 25 -2.20 -2.52 -6.95
C ALA A 25 -0.75 -2.12 -7.21
N VAL A 26 -0.30 -2.24 -8.46
CA VAL A 26 1.00 -1.73 -8.91
C VAL A 26 0.85 -1.16 -10.29
N ASP A 27 0.91 0.17 -10.40
CA ASP A 27 0.84 0.82 -11.70
C ASP A 27 1.55 2.19 -11.67
N THR A 28 1.61 2.84 -12.82
CA THR A 28 2.06 4.23 -12.93
C THR A 28 1.09 5.15 -12.16
N PRO A 29 1.57 6.28 -11.60
CA PRO A 29 0.71 7.24 -10.92
C PRO A 29 -0.46 7.72 -11.79
N ALA A 30 -0.21 7.92 -13.10
CA ALA A 30 -1.25 8.32 -14.05
C ALA A 30 -2.32 7.24 -14.26
N ALA A 31 -1.92 5.97 -14.43
CA ALA A 31 -2.85 4.85 -14.58
C ALA A 31 -3.67 4.62 -13.31
N LEU A 32 -3.02 4.71 -12.14
CA LEU A 32 -3.68 4.63 -10.84
C LEU A 32 -4.73 5.74 -10.67
N LYS A 33 -4.40 6.99 -11.00
CA LYS A 33 -5.37 8.10 -10.96
C LYS A 33 -6.51 7.90 -11.97
N ALA A 34 -6.21 7.39 -13.16
CA ALA A 34 -7.20 7.12 -14.20
C ALA A 34 -8.29 6.11 -13.78
N THR A 35 -8.03 5.23 -12.81
CA THR A 35 -9.07 4.30 -12.31
C THR A 35 -10.18 5.00 -11.52
N LEU A 36 -9.92 6.19 -10.98
CA LEU A 36 -10.90 7.00 -10.25
C LEU A 36 -11.36 8.24 -11.02
N GLY A 37 -10.52 8.77 -11.89
CA GLY A 37 -10.82 9.91 -12.74
C GLY A 37 -9.66 10.90 -12.89
N PRO A 38 -9.74 11.83 -13.85
CA PRO A 38 -8.65 12.74 -14.21
C PRO A 38 -8.26 13.73 -13.10
N THR A 39 -9.12 13.93 -12.10
CA THR A 39 -8.90 14.82 -10.95
C THR A 39 -8.63 14.06 -9.65
N ALA A 40 -8.51 12.74 -9.70
CA ALA A 40 -8.27 11.93 -8.52
C ALA A 40 -6.81 12.06 -8.05
N THR A 41 -6.63 12.04 -6.73
CA THR A 41 -5.31 12.02 -6.08
C THR A 41 -4.92 10.59 -5.74
N LEU A 42 -3.62 10.33 -5.56
CA LEU A 42 -3.13 9.02 -5.12
C LEU A 42 -3.71 8.60 -3.76
N ASP A 43 -4.06 9.54 -2.89
CA ASP A 43 -4.80 9.26 -1.65
C ASP A 43 -6.19 8.67 -1.93
N ALA A 44 -6.94 9.25 -2.86
CA ALA A 44 -8.24 8.71 -3.27
C ALA A 44 -8.07 7.31 -3.87
N VAL A 45 -7.04 7.09 -4.69
CA VAL A 45 -6.69 5.77 -5.24
C VAL A 45 -6.42 4.79 -4.11
N PHE A 46 -5.59 5.17 -3.14
CA PHE A 46 -5.29 4.33 -2.00
C PHE A 46 -6.56 3.95 -1.24
N ARG A 47 -7.45 4.91 -0.93
CA ARG A 47 -8.74 4.64 -0.26
C ARG A 47 -9.64 3.70 -1.07
N HIS A 48 -9.65 3.85 -2.40
CA HIS A 48 -10.40 2.98 -3.30
C HIS A 48 -9.89 1.53 -3.29
N TYR A 49 -8.57 1.32 -3.38
CA TYR A 49 -7.97 -0.02 -3.42
C TYR A 49 -7.86 -0.69 -2.05
N THR A 50 -7.83 0.08 -0.97
CA THR A 50 -7.77 -0.45 0.40
C THR A 50 -9.14 -0.62 1.03
N GLY A 51 -10.19 -0.04 0.43
CA GLY A 51 -11.57 -0.17 0.87
C GLY A 51 -11.78 0.48 2.23
N ASP A 52 -12.07 1.78 2.24
CA ASP A 52 -12.72 2.53 3.33
C ASP A 52 -12.33 2.15 4.78
N THR A 53 -11.07 1.79 5.04
CA THR A 53 -10.65 1.35 6.40
C THR A 53 -10.39 2.54 7.34
N PHE A 54 -10.97 3.71 7.03
CA PHE A 54 -10.97 4.86 7.95
C PHE A 54 -12.36 5.13 8.55
N ALA A 55 -13.43 4.44 8.11
CA ALA A 55 -14.77 4.64 8.66
C ALA A 55 -15.13 3.70 9.83
N ASP A 56 -14.34 2.66 10.10
CA ASP A 56 -14.54 1.76 11.24
C ASP A 56 -13.21 1.09 11.60
N GLN A 57 -13.01 0.76 12.89
CA GLN A 57 -11.85 0.04 13.48
C GLN A 57 -10.80 0.92 14.18
N GLY A 58 -11.15 1.40 15.38
CA GLY A 58 -10.22 1.29 16.50
C GLY A 58 -10.00 -0.20 16.82
N GLY A 59 -8.74 -0.65 16.83
CA GLY A 59 -8.36 -2.06 16.97
C GLY A 59 -7.94 -2.63 15.61
N GLU A 60 -6.81 -3.29 15.41
CA GLU A 60 -6.09 -4.19 16.29
C GLU A 60 -4.62 -4.21 15.82
N PHE A 61 -3.69 -3.74 16.67
CA PHE A 61 -2.23 -3.89 16.47
C PHE A 61 -1.79 -5.35 16.69
N ARG A 62 -2.47 -6.30 16.05
CA ARG A 62 -2.06 -7.71 16.02
C ARG A 62 -1.63 -8.03 14.60
N SER A 63 -0.43 -7.61 14.23
CA SER A 63 0.25 -8.24 13.11
C SER A 63 1.67 -8.63 13.48
N VAL A 64 1.71 -9.87 13.97
CA VAL A 64 2.69 -10.91 13.63
C VAL A 64 4.15 -10.55 13.91
N ARG A 65 4.62 -10.96 15.11
CA ARG A 65 6.01 -11.41 15.27
C ARG A 65 6.26 -12.50 14.23
N SER A 66 6.87 -12.10 13.12
CA SER A 66 7.48 -12.99 12.14
C SER A 66 8.45 -13.89 12.91
N THR A 67 8.02 -15.12 13.18
CA THR A 67 8.90 -16.20 13.62
C THR A 67 9.74 -16.57 12.42
N ARG A 68 10.88 -15.89 12.27
CA ARG A 68 11.90 -16.23 11.30
C ARG A 68 12.50 -17.57 11.72
N ARG A 69 11.86 -18.68 11.33
CA ARG A 69 12.49 -20.00 11.33
C ARG A 69 13.52 -20.01 10.21
N THR A 70 14.71 -19.52 10.49
CA THR A 70 15.88 -19.78 9.65
C THR A 70 16.69 -20.91 10.26
N ALA A 71 16.71 -21.99 9.49
CA ALA A 71 17.78 -22.97 9.39
C ALA A 71 18.14 -23.76 10.65
N GLY A 72 17.59 -24.96 10.73
CA GLY A 72 18.40 -26.09 11.16
C GLY A 72 19.57 -26.21 10.18
N ARG A 73 20.79 -25.97 10.66
CA ARG A 73 22.00 -26.38 9.98
C ARG A 73 22.80 -27.23 10.94
N LEU A 74 22.96 -28.47 10.51
CA LEU A 74 23.74 -29.57 11.03
C LEU A 74 25.10 -29.11 11.57
N GLY A 75 25.45 -29.64 12.73
CA GLY A 75 26.76 -29.60 13.38
C GLY A 75 26.73 -30.50 14.59
#